data_AF-A0A450Z5W0-F1
#
_entry.id   AF-A0A450Z5W0-F1
#
_cell.length_a   1.000
_cell.length_b   1.000
_cell.length_c   1.000
_cell.angle_alpha   90.00
_cell.angle_beta   90.00
_cell.angle_gamma   90.00
#
_symmetry.space_group_name_H-M   'P 1'
#
loop_
_entity.id
_entity.type
_entity.pdbx_description
1 polymer ?
#
loop_
_entity_poly.entity_id
_entity_poly.type
_entity_poly.pdbx_seq_one_letter_code
_entity_poly.pdbx_strand_id
1 'polypeptide(L)'
;MTRKYNSPRRLGSLISAALSRYRKNISSERTSVCAKTHPLSLLARSADMFFLSMLTACSLVSPLDDTRQADRLAGAAGWRKQQLATPHFDLLSYVPDTQRPKRRVLTVYIEGDGRAWLSTHRISPNPTPRNPLALRLALRHPSDQAVAYLARPCQYGNRATLPPCRPEYWSVKRLVGKGEAPATPSPLPRGGQFPPFTDV
;
A
#
# COMPACT_ATOMS: atom_id res chain seq x y z
N MET A 1 5.44 51.15 4.98
CA MET A 1 4.65 51.86 6.01
C MET A 1 4.27 50.88 7.11
N THR A 2 5.01 50.93 8.22
CA THR A 2 4.88 50.09 9.41
C THR A 2 4.00 50.80 10.44
N ARG A 3 2.98 50.13 10.97
CA ARG A 3 2.13 50.69 12.04
C ARG A 3 2.29 49.88 13.33
N LYS A 4 3.29 50.32 14.10
CA LYS A 4 3.31 50.52 15.55
C LYS A 4 2.22 49.84 16.41
N TYR A 5 2.69 48.89 17.21
CA TYR A 5 2.48 48.74 18.66
C TYR A 5 1.41 49.59 19.35
N ASN A 6 0.55 48.94 20.14
CA ASN A 6 0.29 49.39 21.51
C ASN A 6 -0.10 48.21 22.43
N SER A 7 0.76 47.95 23.42
CA SER A 7 0.41 47.35 24.70
C SER A 7 0.31 48.51 25.68
N PRO A 8 -0.59 48.51 26.68
CA PRO A 8 -0.06 48.28 28.02
C PRO A 8 -1.03 47.69 29.07
N ARG A 9 -0.39 47.20 30.15
CA ARG A 9 -0.77 47.22 31.58
C ARG A 9 -1.14 45.88 32.24
N ARG A 10 -0.20 45.50 33.11
CA ARG A 10 -0.32 44.67 34.32
C ARG A 10 -1.34 45.25 35.30
N LEU A 11 -1.97 44.37 36.07
CA LEU A 11 -2.31 44.44 37.52
C LEU A 11 -2.93 43.05 37.81
N GLY A 12 -2.52 42.19 38.75
CA GLY A 12 -1.93 42.40 40.05
C GLY A 12 -2.91 41.87 41.12
N SER A 13 -2.63 40.68 41.66
CA SER A 13 -3.11 40.12 42.93
C SER A 13 -4.60 39.78 43.09
N LEU A 14 -4.89 38.56 43.58
CA LEU A 14 -5.56 38.33 44.88
C LEU A 14 -5.75 36.81 45.08
N ILE A 15 -4.72 36.19 45.65
CA ILE A 15 -4.82 34.89 46.33
C ILE A 15 -5.29 35.19 47.74
N SER A 16 -6.54 34.86 48.06
CA SER A 16 -6.97 34.49 49.42
C SER A 16 -8.48 34.24 49.47
N ALA A 17 -8.86 33.37 50.41
CA ALA A 17 -10.22 33.09 50.85
C ALA A 17 -11.03 32.03 50.07
N ALA A 18 -10.58 30.77 50.14
CA ALA A 18 -11.52 29.64 50.13
C ALA A 18 -11.07 28.43 50.99
N LEU A 19 -10.08 28.58 51.88
CA LEU A 19 -9.65 27.57 52.86
C LEU A 19 -10.34 27.72 54.23
N SER A 20 -11.60 28.16 54.27
CA SER A 20 -12.35 28.31 55.52
C SER A 20 -13.77 27.75 55.46
N ARG A 21 -13.92 26.53 54.95
CA ARG A 21 -15.09 25.68 55.22
C ARG A 21 -14.74 24.20 55.46
N TYR A 22 -13.47 23.93 55.81
CA TYR A 22 -12.96 22.56 56.03
C TYR A 22 -13.12 22.03 57.47
N ARG A 23 -13.75 22.73 58.42
CA ARG A 23 -13.79 22.22 59.80
C ARG A 23 -15.02 22.64 60.60
N LYS A 24 -15.96 21.69 60.72
CA LYS A 24 -16.95 21.46 61.80
C LYS A 24 -17.85 20.34 61.27
N ASN A 25 -17.42 19.08 61.33
CA ASN A 25 -17.37 18.21 62.51
C ASN A 25 -18.76 17.99 63.14
N ILE A 26 -19.06 16.70 63.34
CA ILE A 26 -20.00 16.10 64.29
C ILE A 26 -21.26 15.42 63.70
N SER A 27 -21.11 14.09 63.65
CA SER A 27 -22.04 13.00 64.03
C SER A 27 -23.24 12.64 63.15
N SER A 28 -23.11 11.45 62.56
CA SER A 28 -23.99 10.29 62.78
C SER A 28 -25.50 10.50 62.63
N GLU A 29 -26.04 10.08 61.49
CA GLU A 29 -27.29 9.34 61.48
C GLU A 29 -27.26 8.26 60.38
N ARG A 30 -27.50 7.02 60.80
CA ARG A 30 -27.71 5.87 59.92
C ARG A 30 -28.95 6.11 59.07
N THR A 31 -28.80 6.11 57.74
CA THR A 31 -29.82 5.54 56.87
C THR A 31 -29.12 4.78 55.73
N SER A 32 -29.28 3.46 55.77
CA SER A 32 -29.01 2.58 54.65
C SER A 32 -30.01 2.94 53.55
N VAL A 33 -29.58 3.67 52.53
CA VAL A 33 -30.32 3.81 51.28
C VAL A 33 -29.67 2.88 50.27
N CYS A 34 -30.33 1.74 50.06
CA CYS A 34 -30.01 0.77 49.03
C CYS A 34 -30.19 1.44 47.65
N ALA A 35 -29.10 1.96 47.09
CA ALA A 35 -29.06 2.40 45.71
C ALA A 35 -29.16 1.14 44.82
N LYS A 36 -30.38 0.86 44.35
CA LYS A 36 -30.64 -0.15 43.31
C LYS A 36 -29.92 0.26 42.03
N THR A 37 -28.70 -0.25 41.86
CA THR A 37 -28.05 -0.33 40.55
C THR A 37 -28.88 -1.29 39.70
N HIS A 38 -29.65 -0.74 38.76
CA HIS A 38 -30.42 -1.54 37.82
C HIS A 38 -29.47 -2.37 36.93
N PRO A 39 -29.61 -3.71 36.86
CA PRO A 39 -28.66 -4.60 36.19
C PRO A 39 -28.75 -4.60 34.64
N LEU A 40 -29.67 -3.83 34.05
CA LEU A 40 -29.96 -3.87 32.62
C LEU A 40 -29.13 -2.89 31.76
N SER A 41 -28.29 -2.03 32.35
CA SER A 41 -27.48 -1.05 31.61
C SER A 41 -26.08 -1.52 31.21
N LEU A 42 -25.68 -2.75 31.61
CA LEU A 42 -24.40 -3.35 31.23
C LEU A 42 -24.47 -4.12 29.91
N LEU A 43 -25.60 -4.81 29.64
CA LEU A 43 -25.82 -5.57 28.40
C LEU A 43 -26.01 -4.68 27.16
N ALA A 44 -26.65 -3.52 27.31
CA ALA A 44 -26.80 -2.56 26.21
C ALA A 44 -25.46 -1.90 25.83
N ARG A 45 -24.59 -1.63 26.83
CA ARG A 45 -23.25 -1.07 26.60
C ARG A 45 -22.26 -2.07 26.00
N SER A 46 -22.39 -3.36 26.33
CA SER A 46 -21.56 -4.41 25.73
C SER A 46 -21.94 -4.68 24.26
N ALA A 47 -23.23 -4.57 23.92
CA ALA A 47 -23.70 -4.71 22.53
C ALA A 47 -23.15 -3.61 21.61
N ASP A 48 -23.14 -2.34 22.06
CA ASP A 48 -22.57 -1.21 21.29
C ASP A 48 -21.06 -1.33 21.10
N MET A 49 -20.33 -1.78 22.13
CA MET A 49 -18.88 -1.99 22.04
C MET A 49 -18.51 -3.17 21.13
N PHE A 50 -19.36 -4.20 21.06
CA PHE A 50 -19.19 -5.33 20.15
C PHE A 50 -19.49 -4.95 18.69
N PHE A 51 -20.52 -4.12 18.46
CA PHE A 51 -20.86 -3.60 17.14
C PHE A 51 -19.73 -2.74 16.54
N LEU A 52 -19.09 -1.88 17.36
CA LEU A 52 -17.95 -1.05 16.92
C LEU A 52 -16.69 -1.88 16.62
N SER A 53 -16.53 -3.05 17.23
CA SER A 53 -15.40 -3.96 16.98
C SER A 53 -15.53 -4.79 15.69
N MET A 54 -16.75 -4.93 15.13
CA MET A 54 -16.98 -5.68 13.89
C MET A 54 -16.70 -4.86 12.62
N LEU A 55 -16.69 -3.53 12.72
CA LEU A 55 -16.49 -2.62 11.57
C LEU A 55 -15.02 -2.34 11.22
N THR A 56 -14.07 -2.68 12.09
CA THR A 56 -12.63 -2.38 11.91
C THR A 56 -11.84 -3.50 11.24
N ALA A 57 -12.46 -4.61 10.85
CA ALA A 57 -11.75 -5.82 10.40
C ALA A 57 -11.34 -5.86 8.91
N CYS A 58 -11.76 -4.91 8.06
CA CYS A 58 -11.61 -5.08 6.59
C CYS A 58 -10.75 -4.05 5.83
N SER A 59 -9.97 -3.19 6.48
CA SER A 59 -9.31 -2.07 5.78
C SER A 59 -7.78 -2.06 5.79
N LEU A 60 -7.12 -3.23 5.67
CA LEU A 60 -5.66 -3.29 5.46
C LEU A 60 -5.24 -4.24 4.32
N VAL A 61 -5.57 -3.90 3.07
CA VAL A 61 -5.04 -4.60 1.89
C VAL A 61 -3.58 -4.18 1.67
N SER A 62 -2.65 -5.06 2.02
CA SER A 62 -1.21 -4.81 2.01
C SER A 62 -0.56 -5.29 0.70
N PRO A 63 0.59 -4.76 0.28
CA PRO A 63 1.26 -5.22 -0.94
C PRO A 63 1.75 -6.68 -0.90
N LEU A 64 1.89 -7.26 0.30
CA LEU A 64 2.10 -8.71 0.47
C LEU A 64 0.91 -9.54 -0.05
N ASP A 65 -0.28 -8.95 -0.12
CA ASP A 65 -1.46 -9.61 -0.68
C ASP A 65 -1.35 -9.78 -2.19
N ASP A 66 -0.77 -8.81 -2.91
CA ASP A 66 -0.66 -8.85 -4.37
C ASP A 66 0.24 -10.03 -4.82
N THR A 67 1.38 -10.26 -4.16
CA THR A 67 2.26 -11.42 -4.42
C THR A 67 1.58 -12.74 -4.07
N ARG A 68 0.94 -12.82 -2.90
CA ARG A 68 0.21 -14.04 -2.50
C ARG A 68 -0.93 -14.35 -3.45
N GLN A 69 -1.60 -13.34 -3.99
CA GLN A 69 -2.65 -13.50 -4.96
C GLN A 69 -2.11 -14.11 -6.26
N ALA A 70 -1.00 -13.59 -6.78
CA ALA A 70 -0.36 -14.16 -7.97
C ALA A 70 0.10 -15.62 -7.74
N ASP A 71 0.69 -15.90 -6.56
CA ASP A 71 1.10 -17.26 -6.17
C ASP A 71 -0.08 -18.23 -6.12
N ARG A 72 -1.20 -17.81 -5.53
CA ARG A 72 -2.44 -18.61 -5.48
C ARG A 72 -3.01 -18.85 -6.87
N LEU A 73 -3.03 -17.83 -7.73
CA LEU A 73 -3.52 -17.95 -9.11
C LEU A 73 -2.67 -18.95 -9.91
N ALA A 74 -1.35 -18.85 -9.83
CA ALA A 74 -0.44 -19.76 -10.52
C ALA A 74 -0.54 -21.18 -9.94
N GLY A 75 -0.49 -21.34 -8.62
CA GLY A 75 -0.57 -22.65 -7.97
C GLY A 75 -1.88 -23.38 -8.26
N ALA A 76 -3.02 -22.67 -8.27
CA ALA A 76 -4.31 -23.24 -8.62
C ALA A 76 -4.37 -23.76 -10.07
N ALA A 77 -3.54 -23.22 -10.96
CA ALA A 77 -3.42 -23.68 -12.35
C ALA A 77 -2.35 -24.77 -12.55
N GLY A 78 -1.70 -25.24 -11.47
CA GLY A 78 -0.57 -26.17 -11.57
C GLY A 78 0.69 -25.53 -12.17
N TRP A 79 0.85 -24.21 -11.98
CA TRP A 79 2.07 -23.49 -12.38
C TRP A 79 2.95 -23.28 -11.16
N ARG A 80 4.26 -23.37 -11.38
CA ARG A 80 5.27 -23.11 -10.35
C ARG A 80 5.89 -21.74 -10.53
N LYS A 81 6.21 -21.09 -9.40
CA LYS A 81 7.04 -19.88 -9.36
C LYS A 81 8.48 -20.24 -9.73
N GLN A 82 9.12 -19.38 -10.52
CA GLN A 82 10.53 -19.47 -10.88
C GLN A 82 11.17 -18.10 -10.75
N GLN A 83 12.31 -18.04 -10.07
CA GLN A 83 13.15 -16.83 -10.01
C GLN A 83 14.24 -16.93 -11.07
N LEU A 84 14.38 -15.89 -11.88
CA LEU A 84 15.35 -15.79 -12.96
C LEU A 84 16.41 -14.78 -12.55
N ALA A 85 17.62 -15.27 -12.24
CA ALA A 85 18.76 -14.41 -12.01
C ALA A 85 19.20 -13.79 -13.34
N THR A 86 19.33 -12.47 -13.38
CA THR A 86 19.91 -11.74 -14.52
C THR A 86 21.02 -10.83 -14.01
N PRO A 87 21.86 -10.26 -14.89
CA PRO A 87 22.93 -9.36 -14.45
C PRO A 87 22.46 -8.09 -13.73
N HIS A 88 21.18 -7.74 -13.80
CA HIS A 88 20.67 -6.44 -13.33
C HIS A 88 19.48 -6.54 -12.39
N PHE A 89 18.59 -7.52 -12.61
CA PHE A 89 17.40 -7.73 -11.80
C PHE A 89 17.10 -9.21 -11.63
N ASP A 90 16.66 -9.60 -10.45
CA ASP A 90 15.98 -10.88 -10.31
C ASP A 90 14.54 -10.75 -10.80
N LEU A 91 14.21 -11.48 -11.86
CA LEU A 91 12.87 -11.51 -12.40
C LEU A 91 12.09 -12.67 -11.82
N LEU A 92 10.78 -12.46 -11.68
CA LEU A 92 9.85 -13.50 -11.28
C LEU A 92 9.13 -14.00 -12.53
N SER A 93 9.01 -15.31 -12.63
CA SER A 93 8.28 -16.00 -13.68
C SER A 93 7.35 -17.04 -13.06
N TYR A 94 6.24 -17.32 -13.74
CA TYR A 94 5.45 -18.52 -13.49
C TYR A 94 5.46 -19.35 -14.77
N VAL A 95 5.62 -20.66 -14.61
CA VAL A 95 5.64 -21.63 -15.71
C VAL A 95 4.80 -22.85 -15.36
N PRO A 96 4.18 -23.54 -16.32
CA PRO A 96 3.52 -24.82 -16.08
C PRO A 96 4.46 -25.80 -15.38
N ASP A 97 3.97 -26.50 -14.36
CA ASP A 97 4.71 -27.58 -13.69
C ASP A 97 4.49 -28.92 -14.42
N THR A 98 4.70 -28.88 -15.74
CA THR A 98 4.57 -30.03 -16.63
C THR A 98 5.87 -30.25 -17.40
N GLN A 99 6.02 -31.43 -17.99
CA GLN A 99 7.15 -31.69 -18.86
C GLN A 99 7.17 -30.69 -20.02
N ARG A 100 8.36 -30.18 -20.35
CA ARG A 100 8.55 -29.20 -21.41
C ARG A 100 7.93 -29.73 -22.72
N PRO A 101 6.96 -29.01 -23.32
CA PRO A 101 6.36 -29.44 -24.58
C PRO A 101 7.45 -29.59 -25.65
N LYS A 102 7.32 -30.61 -26.53
CA LYS A 102 8.20 -30.81 -27.69
C LYS A 102 7.96 -29.78 -28.82
N ARG A 103 7.62 -28.54 -28.46
CA ARG A 103 7.29 -27.45 -29.39
C ARG A 103 8.49 -26.50 -29.54
N ARG A 104 8.63 -25.93 -30.74
CA ARG A 104 9.74 -25.03 -31.10
C ARG A 104 9.49 -23.56 -30.72
N VAL A 105 8.25 -23.20 -30.40
CA VAL A 105 7.84 -21.81 -30.10
C VAL A 105 7.39 -21.72 -28.64
N LEU A 106 7.92 -20.73 -27.92
CA LEU A 106 7.53 -20.37 -26.56
C LEU A 106 6.77 -19.04 -26.60
N THR A 107 5.53 -19.03 -26.13
CA THR A 107 4.76 -17.79 -25.92
C THR A 107 5.08 -17.23 -24.55
N VAL A 108 5.56 -15.98 -24.47
CA VAL A 108 5.86 -15.31 -23.21
C VAL A 108 4.90 -14.16 -22.98
N TYR A 109 4.13 -14.22 -21.90
CA TYR A 109 3.29 -13.13 -21.43
C TYR A 109 4.09 -12.25 -20.48
N ILE A 110 4.32 -11.00 -20.87
CA ILE A 110 5.04 -10.01 -20.06
C ILE A 110 4.03 -9.13 -19.33
N GLU A 111 4.20 -8.97 -18.02
CA GLU A 111 3.33 -8.11 -17.22
C GLU A 111 3.43 -6.64 -17.64
N GLY A 112 2.34 -5.89 -17.45
CA GLY A 112 2.32 -4.45 -17.74
C GLY A 112 3.08 -3.61 -16.69
N ASP A 113 2.91 -2.28 -16.76
CA ASP A 113 3.45 -1.33 -15.76
C ASP A 113 2.97 -1.59 -14.33
N GLY A 114 1.90 -2.36 -14.17
CA GLY A 114 1.26 -2.63 -12.89
C GLY A 114 0.87 -1.33 -12.19
N ARG A 115 1.27 -1.19 -10.93
CA ARG A 115 0.93 -0.04 -10.10
C ARG A 115 2.11 0.94 -10.05
N ALA A 116 2.62 1.40 -11.19
CA ALA A 116 3.79 2.27 -11.27
C ALA A 116 3.58 3.64 -10.59
N TRP A 117 2.37 4.20 -10.70
CA TRP A 117 1.99 5.51 -10.18
C TRP A 117 0.73 5.39 -9.32
N LEU A 118 0.71 6.08 -8.17
CA LEU A 118 -0.47 6.20 -7.31
C LEU A 118 -1.32 7.43 -7.69
N SER A 119 -0.71 8.41 -8.34
CA SER A 119 -1.35 9.54 -9.00
C SER A 119 -0.44 10.05 -10.12
N THR A 120 -0.90 11.03 -10.89
CA THR A 120 -0.12 11.66 -11.98
C THR A 120 1.27 12.17 -11.57
N HIS A 121 1.50 12.45 -10.28
CA HIS A 121 2.76 12.99 -9.77
C HIS A 121 3.38 12.15 -8.65
N ARG A 122 2.74 11.04 -8.25
CA ARG A 122 3.21 10.22 -7.13
C ARG A 122 3.57 8.83 -7.60
N ILE A 123 4.88 8.54 -7.63
CA ILE A 123 5.40 7.21 -7.92
C ILE A 123 4.97 6.24 -6.81
N SER A 124 4.56 5.05 -7.19
CA SER A 124 4.22 3.99 -6.24
C SER A 124 5.47 3.41 -5.58
N PRO A 125 5.43 3.12 -4.27
CA PRO A 125 6.53 2.42 -3.58
C PRO A 125 6.59 0.93 -3.94
N ASN A 126 5.56 0.41 -4.62
CA ASN A 126 5.54 -0.97 -5.09
C ASN A 126 4.78 -1.06 -6.44
N PRO A 127 5.46 -1.40 -7.56
CA PRO A 127 4.85 -1.49 -8.88
C PRO A 127 4.00 -2.74 -9.11
N THR A 128 3.90 -3.63 -8.12
CA THR A 128 3.12 -4.87 -8.24
C THR A 128 1.65 -4.59 -8.56
N PRO A 129 1.07 -5.19 -9.62
CA PRO A 129 -0.32 -4.99 -9.97
C PRO A 129 -1.26 -5.66 -8.95
N ARG A 130 -2.40 -5.01 -8.66
CA ARG A 130 -3.51 -5.63 -7.90
C ARG A 130 -4.27 -6.67 -8.73
N ASN A 131 -4.31 -6.47 -10.05
CA ASN A 131 -4.92 -7.40 -10.99
C ASN A 131 -3.83 -7.82 -12.00
N PRO A 132 -3.25 -9.03 -11.84
CA PRO A 132 -2.15 -9.49 -12.68
C PRO A 132 -2.68 -9.96 -14.03
N LEU A 133 -3.01 -9.02 -14.92
CA LEU A 133 -3.72 -9.28 -16.18
C LEU A 133 -2.92 -10.24 -17.06
N ALA A 134 -1.62 -10.00 -17.25
CA ALA A 134 -0.81 -10.83 -18.13
C ALA A 134 -0.67 -12.26 -17.57
N LEU A 135 -0.56 -12.43 -16.25
CA LEU A 135 -0.61 -13.75 -15.63
C LEU A 135 -1.94 -14.45 -15.93
N ARG A 136 -3.08 -13.76 -15.75
CA ARG A 136 -4.41 -14.34 -16.01
C ARG A 136 -4.58 -14.73 -17.48
N LEU A 137 -3.97 -14.00 -18.41
CA LEU A 137 -3.94 -14.37 -19.84
C LEU A 137 -3.05 -15.60 -20.08
N ALA A 138 -1.86 -15.65 -19.46
CA ALA A 138 -0.95 -16.78 -19.55
C ALA A 138 -1.59 -18.09 -19.06
N LEU A 139 -2.32 -18.03 -17.94
CA LEU A 139 -3.03 -19.17 -17.37
C LEU A 139 -4.19 -19.69 -18.25
N ARG A 140 -4.63 -18.90 -19.24
CA ARG A 140 -5.67 -19.30 -20.22
C ARG A 140 -5.07 -19.73 -21.56
N HIS A 141 -3.75 -19.69 -21.70
CA HIS A 141 -3.09 -20.14 -22.92
C HIS A 141 -3.32 -21.65 -23.13
N PRO A 142 -3.49 -22.12 -24.38
CA PRO A 142 -3.68 -23.54 -24.66
C PRO A 142 -2.61 -24.42 -23.98
N SER A 143 -3.05 -25.44 -23.24
CA SER A 143 -2.17 -26.26 -22.40
C SER A 143 -1.23 -27.18 -23.18
N ASP A 144 -1.47 -27.37 -24.47
CA ASP A 144 -0.63 -28.15 -25.39
C ASP A 144 0.51 -27.32 -26.02
N GLN A 145 0.55 -26.01 -25.72
CA GLN A 145 1.56 -25.07 -26.20
C GLN A 145 2.56 -24.69 -25.09
N ALA A 146 3.79 -24.35 -25.48
CA ALA A 146 4.77 -23.87 -24.53
C ALA A 146 4.49 -22.41 -24.19
N VAL A 147 4.28 -22.15 -22.90
CA VAL A 147 3.94 -20.82 -22.38
C VAL A 147 4.71 -20.51 -21.11
N ALA A 148 5.06 -19.23 -20.93
CA ALA A 148 5.60 -18.71 -19.69
C ALA A 148 5.00 -17.34 -19.39
N TYR A 149 4.93 -17.00 -18.11
CA TYR A 149 4.67 -15.66 -17.63
C TYR A 149 5.97 -15.03 -17.13
N LEU A 150 6.17 -13.74 -17.40
CA LEU A 150 7.30 -12.96 -16.92
C LEU A 150 6.81 -11.66 -16.28
N ALA A 151 7.09 -11.49 -14.98
CA ALA A 151 6.89 -10.22 -14.31
C ALA A 151 7.95 -9.22 -14.75
N ARG A 152 7.61 -7.93 -14.72
CA ARG A 152 8.58 -6.86 -14.96
C ARG A 152 9.51 -6.67 -13.76
N PRO A 153 10.67 -6.01 -13.96
CA PRO A 153 11.58 -5.68 -12.86
C PRO A 153 10.83 -5.07 -11.67
N CYS A 154 11.22 -5.46 -10.46
CA CYS A 154 10.72 -4.91 -9.20
C CYS A 154 9.27 -5.26 -8.81
N GLN A 155 8.54 -6.02 -9.64
CA GLN A 155 7.22 -6.55 -9.27
C GLN A 155 7.33 -7.78 -8.34
N TYR A 156 6.27 -7.99 -7.55
CA TYR A 156 6.06 -9.12 -6.64
C TYR A 156 7.09 -9.30 -5.52
N GLY A 157 7.78 -8.22 -5.16
CA GLY A 157 8.63 -8.22 -3.97
C GLY A 157 9.99 -8.88 -4.16
N ASN A 158 10.45 -9.07 -5.41
CA ASN A 158 11.88 -9.25 -5.68
C ASN A 158 12.63 -7.93 -5.41
N ARG A 159 12.72 -7.60 -4.12
CA ARG A 159 13.70 -6.67 -3.56
C ARG A 159 15.03 -7.38 -3.70
N ALA A 160 15.62 -7.22 -4.89
CA ALA A 160 16.89 -7.80 -5.27
C ALA A 160 17.85 -7.80 -4.09
N THR A 161 18.45 -8.96 -3.86
CA THR A 161 19.44 -9.17 -2.82
C THR A 161 20.70 -8.34 -3.05
N LEU A 162 20.79 -7.56 -4.15
CA LEU A 162 21.62 -6.36 -4.41
C LEU A 162 21.44 -5.89 -5.88
N PRO A 163 21.46 -4.57 -6.22
CA PRO A 163 21.07 -3.39 -5.44
C PRO A 163 19.53 -3.26 -5.35
N PRO A 164 19.00 -2.51 -4.37
CA PRO A 164 17.56 -2.38 -4.17
C PRO A 164 16.88 -1.82 -5.42
N CYS A 165 15.73 -2.40 -5.75
CA CYS A 165 14.87 -1.93 -6.82
C CYS A 165 14.52 -0.44 -6.63
N ARG A 166 15.10 0.43 -7.47
CA ARG A 166 14.91 1.88 -7.42
C ARG A 166 13.65 2.30 -8.19
N PRO A 167 12.85 3.26 -7.69
CA PRO A 167 11.60 3.67 -8.34
C PRO A 167 11.72 4.14 -9.78
N GLU A 168 12.88 4.63 -10.17
CA GLU A 168 13.20 5.00 -11.56
C GLU A 168 12.96 3.85 -12.56
N TYR A 169 13.16 2.58 -12.18
CA TYR A 169 13.07 1.43 -13.10
C TYR A 169 11.65 1.06 -13.52
N TRP A 170 10.64 1.41 -12.73
CA TRP A 170 9.23 1.22 -13.09
C TRP A 170 8.49 2.53 -13.40
N SER A 171 9.19 3.66 -13.34
CA SER A 171 8.65 4.97 -13.68
C SER A 171 9.29 5.51 -14.96
N VAL A 172 10.39 6.26 -14.83
CA VAL A 172 11.00 7.02 -15.94
C VAL A 172 11.93 6.21 -16.83
N LYS A 173 12.58 5.16 -16.30
CA LYS A 173 13.47 4.27 -17.06
C LYS A 173 12.76 3.03 -17.61
N ARG A 174 11.43 2.98 -17.56
CA ARG A 174 10.63 1.78 -17.83
C ARG A 174 10.71 1.30 -19.28
N LEU A 175 11.07 2.18 -20.22
CA LEU A 175 11.20 1.92 -21.67
C LEU A 175 12.63 2.10 -22.19
N VAL A 176 13.60 2.35 -21.32
CA VAL A 176 14.97 2.68 -21.75
C VAL A 176 15.80 1.40 -21.80
N GLY A 177 16.30 1.06 -22.98
CA GLY A 177 17.35 0.06 -23.16
C GLY A 177 18.63 0.55 -22.49
N LYS A 178 19.38 -0.33 -21.83
CA LYS A 178 20.61 0.10 -21.16
C LYS A 178 21.70 0.34 -22.22
N GLY A 179 21.83 1.60 -22.63
CA GLY A 179 22.73 2.13 -23.65
C GLY A 179 22.39 3.59 -23.98
N GLU A 180 21.10 3.91 -23.99
CA GLU A 180 20.63 5.30 -23.99
C GLU A 180 20.60 5.86 -22.56
N ALA A 181 21.26 7.00 -22.36
CA ALA A 181 21.00 7.82 -21.18
C ALA A 181 19.51 8.21 -21.16
N PRO A 182 18.84 8.24 -19.99
CA PRO A 182 17.48 8.77 -19.93
C PRO A 182 17.54 10.23 -20.37
N ALA A 183 16.90 10.55 -21.49
CA ALA A 183 16.58 11.93 -21.82
C ALA A 183 15.92 12.52 -20.57
N THR A 184 16.58 13.51 -19.98
CA THR A 184 16.05 14.16 -18.78
C THR A 184 14.68 14.68 -19.17
N PRO A 185 13.58 14.27 -18.50
CA PRO A 185 12.27 14.79 -18.86
C PRO A 185 12.31 16.29 -18.54
N SER A 186 12.48 17.10 -19.59
CA SER A 186 12.29 18.53 -19.50
C SER A 186 10.88 18.77 -18.95
N PRO A 187 10.68 19.75 -18.06
CA PRO A 187 9.34 20.07 -17.58
C PRO A 187 8.44 20.31 -18.81
N LEU A 188 7.37 19.54 -18.95
CA LEU A 188 6.43 19.73 -20.04
C LEU A 188 5.96 21.20 -20.02
N PRO A 189 6.19 21.98 -21.08
CA PRO A 189 5.67 23.34 -21.13
C PRO A 189 4.14 23.26 -21.08
N ARG A 190 3.52 24.10 -20.24
CA ARG A 190 2.05 24.20 -20.18
C ARG A 190 1.55 24.59 -21.57
N GLY A 191 0.89 23.64 -22.24
CA GLY A 191 0.23 23.85 -23.54
C GLY A 191 0.98 23.38 -24.79
N GLY A 192 2.04 22.58 -24.69
CA GLY A 192 2.81 22.11 -25.86
C GLY A 192 2.47 20.68 -26.31
N GLN A 193 2.20 20.52 -27.61
CA GLN A 193 2.05 19.25 -28.34
C GLN A 193 3.12 18.20 -27.95
N PHE A 194 2.74 16.92 -27.91
CA PHE A 194 3.70 15.81 -27.79
C PHE A 194 4.72 15.89 -28.94
N PRO A 195 6.04 15.75 -28.67
CA PRO A 195 7.00 15.61 -29.74
C PRO A 195 6.69 14.35 -30.57
N PRO A 196 6.88 14.38 -31.91
CA PRO A 196 6.64 13.22 -32.74
C PRO A 196 7.55 12.07 -32.30
N PHE A 197 6.98 10.86 -32.26
CA PHE A 197 7.75 9.64 -32.09
C PHE A 197 8.69 9.51 -33.28
N THR A 198 9.97 9.78 -33.09
CA THR A 198 10.99 9.36 -34.05
C THR A 198 11.24 7.89 -33.82
N ASP A 199 11.00 7.09 -34.86
CA ASP A 199 11.30 5.66 -34.87
C ASP A 199 12.80 5.45 -34.62
N VAL A 200 13.10 4.53 -33.69
CA VAL A 200 14.45 3.99 -33.42
C VAL A 200 14.57 2.66 -34.13
#